data_AF-A0A4Q3CSR4-F1
#
_entry.id   AF-A0A4Q3CSR4-F1
#
_cell.length_a   1.000
_cell.length_b   1.000
_cell.length_c   1.000
_cell.angle_alpha   90.00
_cell.angle_beta   90.00
_cell.angle_gamma   90.00
#
_symmetry.space_group_name_H-M   'P 1'
#
loop_
_entity.id
_entity.type
_entity.pdbx_description
1 polymer ?
#
loop_
_entity_poly.entity_id
_entity_poly.type
_entity_poly.pdbx_seq_one_letter_code
_entity_poly.pdbx_strand_id
1 'polypeptide(L)'
;MDARVRLDAPTLGARLATPETPPEAPLLMPQQPVSGQRVRVHGETDGRWRLGVMLVAALGITALATTHAWSMMNKDGVSLLEWVGLALLAANLAWVSLACATAVAGAAILMTREPNHRRPALAPLDTNSLTAIVFPIRNEDTSRVTAGAQAIHDQLMSAGAAAAFEFFFISDTTDPELAREEENAISRFRAARPHASIFYRRRTQNHGRKAGNVSEFVRRWGGRYEYMAVFDADSLMTSDALIELVQRMDAQPRTALIQTVPSLVNAQTMMARSQQFAMRAYGQIFGTGLAWWSGGAGNFWGHNAIIRVSAFAAHAGLPDLPGKGPLGGHILSHDFVEAALLRRAGWRVEIAPEIEGSYEESPPTLDDLVARDRRWAQGNLQHLKLLGARGFDPVSRAHILSGVMGYASALLWFSLILVSATLAILIPPVAANGIGGNRRDQD
;
A
#
# COMPACT_ATOMS: atom_id res chain seq x y z
N MET A 1 -70.01 -27.57 -17.47
CA MET A 1 -68.65 -26.99 -17.53
C MET A 1 -68.30 -26.55 -16.13
N ASP A 2 -67.41 -27.26 -15.45
CA ASP A 2 -66.53 -26.68 -14.41
C ASP A 2 -65.50 -27.73 -14.00
N ALA A 3 -64.39 -27.74 -14.73
CA ALA A 3 -63.21 -28.53 -14.42
C ALA A 3 -62.21 -27.62 -13.67
N ARG A 4 -62.13 -27.76 -12.34
CA ARG A 4 -61.08 -27.11 -11.56
C ARG A 4 -59.85 -28.01 -11.56
N VAL A 5 -58.88 -27.65 -12.40
CA VAL A 5 -57.53 -28.21 -12.41
C VAL A 5 -56.82 -27.77 -11.13
N ARG A 6 -56.46 -28.71 -10.25
CA ARG A 6 -55.45 -28.49 -9.21
C ARG A 6 -54.09 -28.53 -9.89
N LEU A 7 -53.41 -27.39 -9.92
CA LEU A 7 -52.00 -27.32 -10.23
C LEU A 7 -51.22 -27.69 -8.96
N ASP A 8 -50.68 -28.89 -8.93
CA ASP A 8 -49.72 -29.29 -7.91
C ASP A 8 -48.46 -28.43 -8.07
N ALA A 9 -48.21 -27.55 -7.10
CA ALA A 9 -46.97 -26.80 -7.03
C ALA A 9 -45.82 -27.78 -6.80
N PRO A 10 -44.73 -27.73 -7.58
CA PRO A 10 -43.56 -28.55 -7.31
C PRO A 10 -43.02 -28.16 -5.93
N THR A 11 -42.93 -29.14 -5.05
CA THR A 11 -42.20 -29.05 -3.80
C THR A 11 -40.78 -28.58 -4.13
N LEU A 12 -40.49 -27.31 -3.83
CA LEU A 12 -39.13 -26.78 -3.81
C LEU A 12 -38.35 -27.63 -2.81
N GLY A 13 -37.61 -28.62 -3.32
CA GLY A 13 -36.61 -29.31 -2.53
C GLY A 13 -35.70 -28.25 -1.93
N ALA A 14 -35.68 -28.17 -0.60
CA ALA A 14 -34.78 -27.30 0.11
C ALA A 14 -33.34 -27.67 -0.30
N ARG A 15 -32.76 -26.91 -1.23
CA ARG A 15 -31.32 -26.94 -1.45
C ARG A 15 -30.71 -26.61 -0.09
N LEU A 16 -29.95 -27.54 0.48
CA LEU A 16 -29.13 -27.28 1.65
C LEU A 16 -28.35 -25.99 1.37
N ALA A 17 -28.69 -24.92 2.08
CA ALA A 17 -28.03 -23.64 1.89
C ALA A 17 -26.54 -23.86 2.16
N THR A 18 -25.69 -23.61 1.16
CA THR A 18 -24.25 -23.52 1.38
C THR A 18 -24.01 -22.57 2.55
N PRO A 19 -23.26 -22.98 3.58
CA PRO A 19 -23.10 -22.16 4.76
C PRO A 19 -22.44 -20.83 4.38
N GLU A 20 -22.90 -19.75 4.99
CA GLU A 20 -22.40 -18.39 4.70
C GLU A 20 -20.89 -18.27 4.94
N THR A 21 -20.37 -19.06 5.88
CA THR A 21 -18.95 -19.12 6.27
C THR A 21 -18.52 -20.57 6.46
N PRO A 22 -17.23 -20.91 6.34
CA PRO A 22 -16.75 -22.24 6.66
C PRO A 22 -16.76 -22.45 8.18
N PRO A 23 -16.60 -23.70 8.66
CA PRO A 23 -16.36 -23.96 10.07
C PRO A 23 -15.21 -23.10 10.61
N GLU A 24 -15.39 -22.58 11.82
CA GLU A 24 -14.36 -21.77 12.47
C GLU A 24 -13.11 -22.62 12.77
N ALA A 25 -11.95 -22.03 12.52
CA ALA A 25 -10.62 -22.56 12.80
C ALA A 25 -9.83 -21.42 13.43
N PRO A 26 -10.02 -21.17 14.75
CA PRO A 26 -9.57 -19.93 15.35
C PRO A 26 -8.06 -19.88 15.53
N LEU A 27 -7.50 -18.68 15.37
CA LEU A 27 -6.11 -18.36 15.74
C LEU A 27 -6.07 -17.27 16.80
N LEU A 28 -5.15 -17.40 17.74
CA LEU A 28 -4.84 -16.31 18.65
C LEU A 28 -4.14 -15.19 17.89
N MET A 29 -4.71 -13.99 17.97
CA MET A 29 -4.11 -12.78 17.42
C MET A 29 -3.94 -11.72 18.52
N PRO A 30 -2.94 -11.89 19.40
CA PRO A 30 -2.72 -11.01 20.54
C PRO A 30 -2.27 -9.63 20.08
N GLN A 31 -2.76 -8.60 20.77
CA GLN A 31 -2.31 -7.23 20.56
C GLN A 31 -0.82 -7.12 20.88
N GLN A 32 -0.05 -6.52 19.97
CA GLN A 32 1.37 -6.31 20.15
C GLN A 32 1.63 -4.96 20.81
N PRO A 33 2.69 -4.83 21.61
CA PRO A 33 3.09 -3.54 22.16
C PRO A 33 3.69 -2.64 21.06
N VAL A 34 3.55 -1.32 21.21
CA VAL A 34 4.21 -0.34 20.33
C VAL A 34 5.73 -0.54 20.33
N SER A 35 6.33 -0.73 21.51
CA SER A 35 7.76 -0.99 21.67
C SER A 35 8.01 -2.41 22.16
N GLY A 36 9.02 -3.08 21.60
CA GLY A 36 9.37 -4.45 21.97
C GLY A 36 10.80 -4.81 21.59
N GLN A 37 11.22 -6.02 21.94
CA GLN A 37 12.52 -6.55 21.51
C GLN A 37 12.45 -6.95 20.02
N ARG A 38 13.49 -6.62 19.26
CA ARG A 38 13.64 -7.09 17.89
C ARG A 38 14.26 -8.48 17.88
N VAL A 39 13.63 -9.41 17.17
CA VAL A 39 14.20 -10.72 16.85
C VAL A 39 15.08 -10.55 15.60
N ARG A 40 16.34 -11.00 15.68
CA ARG A 40 17.28 -11.00 14.56
C ARG A 40 17.51 -12.44 14.11
N VAL A 41 17.16 -12.74 12.87
CA VAL A 41 17.32 -14.08 12.28
C VAL A 41 18.61 -14.09 11.45
N HIS A 42 19.44 -15.12 11.65
CA HIS A 42 20.68 -15.28 10.90
C HIS A 42 20.40 -15.51 9.40
N GLY A 43 21.17 -14.84 8.54
CA GLY A 43 21.02 -14.88 7.08
C GLY A 43 19.91 -14.01 6.52
N GLU A 44 19.04 -13.42 7.35
CA GLU A 44 18.01 -12.49 6.88
C GLU A 44 18.56 -11.06 6.74
N THR A 45 18.47 -10.48 5.55
CA THR A 45 18.99 -9.14 5.27
C THR A 45 17.86 -8.11 5.23
N ASP A 46 18.01 -7.03 5.99
CA ASP A 46 17.03 -5.93 6.10
C ASP A 46 17.34 -4.73 5.19
N GLY A 47 18.28 -4.83 4.24
CA GLY A 47 18.56 -3.75 3.30
C GLY A 47 19.25 -2.50 3.91
N ARG A 48 19.56 -2.49 5.23
CA ARG A 48 20.07 -1.31 5.94
C ARG A 48 21.28 -0.63 5.30
N TRP A 49 22.19 -1.40 4.71
CA TRP A 49 23.40 -0.86 4.10
C TRP A 49 23.06 -0.14 2.79
N ARG A 50 22.09 -0.65 2.03
CA ARG A 50 21.58 -0.03 0.80
C ARG A 50 20.85 1.25 1.14
N LEU A 51 20.01 1.25 2.17
CA LEU A 51 19.42 2.48 2.71
C LEU A 51 20.51 3.49 3.10
N GLY A 52 21.58 3.06 3.76
CA GLY A 52 22.73 3.90 4.07
C GLY A 52 23.36 4.55 2.83
N VAL A 53 23.57 3.78 1.77
CA VAL A 53 24.07 4.30 0.48
C VAL A 53 23.11 5.34 -0.12
N MET A 54 21.80 5.06 -0.12
CA MET A 54 20.79 6.00 -0.62
C MET A 54 20.77 7.30 0.19
N LEU A 55 20.89 7.21 1.52
CA LEU A 55 20.94 8.38 2.40
C LEU A 55 22.20 9.21 2.16
N VAL A 56 23.37 8.58 2.03
CA VAL A 56 24.62 9.30 1.73
C VAL A 56 24.53 10.00 0.38
N ALA A 57 24.01 9.33 -0.65
CA ALA A 57 23.81 9.94 -1.96
C ALA A 57 22.85 11.14 -1.89
N ALA A 58 21.72 10.98 -1.22
CA ALA A 58 20.72 12.04 -1.06
C ALA A 58 21.25 13.24 -0.28
N LEU A 59 21.96 13.00 0.82
CA LEU A 59 22.58 14.04 1.64
C LEU A 59 23.72 14.75 0.88
N GLY A 60 24.49 14.03 0.06
CA GLY A 60 25.52 14.60 -0.79
C GLY A 60 24.94 15.58 -1.81
N ILE A 61 23.89 15.17 -2.54
CA ILE A 61 23.18 16.04 -3.51
C ILE A 61 22.61 17.27 -2.79
N THR A 62 21.98 17.05 -1.64
CA THR A 62 21.39 18.13 -0.82
C THR A 62 22.45 19.12 -0.36
N ALA A 63 23.58 18.64 0.19
CA ALA A 63 24.66 19.48 0.66
C ALA A 63 25.25 20.32 -0.48
N LEU A 64 25.47 19.72 -1.66
CA LEU A 64 25.96 20.43 -2.84
C LEU A 64 25.00 21.54 -3.27
N ALA A 65 23.70 21.22 -3.42
CA ALA A 65 22.70 22.17 -3.86
C ALA A 65 22.46 23.30 -2.83
N THR A 66 22.39 22.97 -1.54
CA THR A 66 22.25 23.97 -0.47
C THR A 66 23.50 24.85 -0.35
N THR A 67 24.71 24.30 -0.49
CA THR A 67 25.95 25.09 -0.48
C THR A 67 26.00 26.05 -1.67
N HIS A 68 25.56 25.59 -2.86
CA HIS A 68 25.47 26.46 -4.02
C HIS A 68 24.47 27.60 -3.80
N ALA A 69 23.25 27.30 -3.30
CA ALA A 69 22.26 28.31 -2.97
C ALA A 69 22.79 29.33 -1.94
N TRP A 70 23.44 28.85 -0.88
CA TRP A 70 24.09 29.69 0.12
C TRP A 70 25.16 30.60 -0.51
N SER A 71 26.00 30.07 -1.41
CA SER A 71 27.04 30.86 -2.07
C SER A 71 26.50 32.01 -2.93
N MET A 72 25.29 31.86 -3.50
CA MET A 72 24.64 32.92 -4.29
C MET A 72 24.10 34.05 -3.41
N MET A 73 23.70 33.72 -2.18
CA MET A 73 23.10 34.64 -1.21
C MET A 73 24.17 35.35 -0.35
N ASN A 74 25.25 34.64 -0.01
CA ASN A 74 26.30 35.13 0.89
C ASN A 74 27.28 36.11 0.22
N LYS A 75 26.76 37.17 -0.40
CA LYS A 75 27.58 38.28 -0.95
C LYS A 75 27.88 39.34 0.09
N ASP A 76 26.89 39.70 0.91
CA ASP A 76 26.98 40.71 1.99
C ASP A 76 26.66 40.11 3.38
N GLY A 77 26.76 38.79 3.51
CA GLY A 77 26.28 38.01 4.66
C GLY A 77 24.93 37.35 4.41
N VAL A 78 24.47 36.53 5.37
CA VAL A 78 23.19 35.81 5.29
C VAL A 78 22.34 36.16 6.50
N SER A 79 21.19 36.77 6.25
CA SER A 79 20.21 37.13 7.27
C SER A 79 19.55 35.89 7.90
N LEU A 80 18.91 36.07 9.05
CA LEU A 80 18.19 34.97 9.72
C LEU A 80 17.10 34.36 8.82
N LEU A 81 16.36 35.19 8.09
CA LEU A 81 15.28 34.73 7.21
C LEU A 81 15.83 33.91 6.03
N GLU A 82 16.98 34.28 5.49
CA GLU A 82 17.69 33.52 4.47
C GLU A 82 18.21 32.18 4.99
N TRP A 83 18.72 32.14 6.23
CA TRP A 83 19.07 30.87 6.90
C TRP A 83 17.87 29.95 7.07
N VAL A 84 16.71 30.49 7.45
CA VAL A 84 15.46 29.73 7.51
C VAL A 84 15.09 29.19 6.12
N GLY A 85 15.19 30.03 5.09
CA GLY A 85 14.96 29.62 3.70
C GLY A 85 15.90 28.51 3.24
N LEU A 86 17.19 28.61 3.54
CA LEU A 86 18.20 27.58 3.23
C LEU A 86 17.93 26.26 3.97
N ALA A 87 17.51 26.32 5.23
CA ALA A 87 17.15 25.12 5.99
C ALA A 87 15.91 24.43 5.41
N LEU A 88 14.88 25.19 5.04
CA LEU A 88 13.68 24.67 4.36
C LEU A 88 14.01 24.10 2.98
N LEU A 89 14.87 24.77 2.21
CA LEU A 89 15.36 24.28 0.94
C LEU A 89 16.11 22.95 1.12
N ALA A 90 17.04 22.88 2.07
CA ALA A 90 17.79 21.67 2.38
C ALA A 90 16.88 20.50 2.78
N ALA A 91 15.87 20.74 3.62
CA ALA A 91 14.91 19.73 4.02
C ALA A 91 14.09 19.20 2.83
N ASN A 92 13.61 20.08 1.96
CA ASN A 92 12.87 19.70 0.74
C ASN A 92 13.78 18.92 -0.23
N LEU A 93 15.02 19.39 -0.43
CA LEU A 93 15.99 18.72 -1.30
C LEU A 93 16.40 17.35 -0.77
N ALA A 94 16.55 17.17 0.54
CA ALA A 94 16.86 15.87 1.14
C ALA A 94 15.79 14.83 0.78
N TRP A 95 14.52 15.21 0.88
CA TRP A 95 13.40 14.35 0.53
C TRP A 95 13.36 13.98 -0.96
N VAL A 96 13.46 14.99 -1.83
CA VAL A 96 13.46 14.78 -3.30
C VAL A 96 14.68 13.99 -3.75
N SER A 97 15.85 14.25 -3.17
CA SER A 97 17.10 13.55 -3.50
C SER A 97 17.05 12.08 -3.12
N LEU A 98 16.37 11.73 -2.01
CA LEU A 98 16.16 10.33 -1.63
C LEU A 98 15.24 9.59 -2.61
N ALA A 99 14.16 10.26 -3.06
CA ALA A 99 13.27 9.71 -4.09
C ALA A 99 14.01 9.53 -5.43
N CYS A 100 14.84 10.51 -5.81
CA CYS A 100 15.70 10.44 -6.98
C CYS A 100 16.70 9.29 -6.90
N ALA A 101 17.42 9.15 -5.77
CA ALA A 101 18.37 8.06 -5.55
C ALA A 101 17.68 6.68 -5.64
N THR A 102 16.46 6.57 -5.10
CA THR A 102 15.63 5.36 -5.22
C THR A 102 15.31 5.06 -6.69
N ALA A 103 14.85 6.05 -7.46
CA ALA A 103 14.56 5.88 -8.88
C ALA A 103 15.81 5.53 -9.69
N VAL A 104 16.96 6.14 -9.41
CA VAL A 104 18.24 5.83 -10.07
C VAL A 104 18.67 4.39 -9.79
N ALA A 105 18.55 3.92 -8.54
CA ALA A 105 18.85 2.53 -8.20
C ALA A 105 17.94 1.56 -8.96
N GLY A 106 16.64 1.86 -9.02
CA GLY A 106 15.68 1.06 -9.78
C GLY A 106 15.97 1.05 -11.29
N ALA A 107 16.27 2.20 -11.87
CA ALA A 107 16.64 2.32 -13.27
C ALA A 107 17.92 1.53 -13.59
N ALA A 108 18.95 1.64 -12.74
CA ALA A 108 20.19 0.89 -12.89
C ALA A 108 19.95 -0.63 -12.86
N ILE A 109 19.10 -1.12 -11.95
CA ILE A 109 18.75 -2.54 -11.88
C ILE A 109 17.99 -2.98 -13.13
N LEU A 110 17.00 -2.19 -13.57
CA LEU A 110 16.24 -2.51 -14.78
C LEU A 110 17.10 -2.49 -16.04
N MET A 111 18.10 -1.61 -16.12
CA MET A 111 19.08 -1.57 -17.22
C MET A 111 19.97 -2.82 -17.28
N THR A 112 20.19 -3.51 -16.16
CA THR A 112 20.93 -4.78 -16.14
C THR A 112 20.07 -5.98 -16.55
N ARG A 113 18.75 -5.82 -16.66
CA ARG A 113 17.85 -6.89 -17.11
C ARG A 113 17.82 -6.91 -18.63
N GLU A 114 17.94 -8.10 -19.20
CA GLU A 114 17.82 -8.30 -20.65
C GLU A 114 16.44 -7.82 -21.14
N PRO A 115 16.37 -6.85 -22.08
CA PRO A 115 15.11 -6.21 -22.52
C PRO A 115 14.04 -7.17 -23.04
N ASN A 116 14.45 -8.38 -23.45
CA ASN A 116 13.60 -9.41 -24.06
C ASN A 116 13.70 -10.76 -23.34
N HIS A 117 14.13 -10.79 -22.07
CA HIS A 117 14.02 -12.02 -21.30
C HIS A 117 12.53 -12.32 -21.09
N ARG A 118 11.98 -13.17 -21.97
CA ARG A 118 10.66 -13.77 -21.75
C ARG A 118 10.74 -14.43 -20.40
N ARG A 119 9.88 -13.99 -19.47
CA ARG A 119 9.73 -14.73 -18.23
C ARG A 119 9.44 -16.17 -18.57
N PRO A 120 10.10 -17.13 -17.91
CA PRO A 120 9.73 -18.52 -18.06
C PRO A 120 8.23 -18.64 -17.79
N ALA A 121 7.55 -19.47 -18.59
CA ALA A 121 6.15 -19.78 -18.33
C ALA A 121 6.04 -20.25 -16.87
N LEU A 122 5.11 -19.66 -16.13
CA LEU A 122 4.92 -20.01 -14.73
C LEU A 122 4.59 -21.50 -14.65
N ALA A 123 5.31 -22.23 -13.80
CA ALA A 123 4.98 -23.64 -13.58
C ALA A 123 3.55 -23.73 -13.02
N PRO A 124 2.79 -24.80 -13.36
CA PRO A 124 1.51 -25.06 -12.71
C PRO A 124 1.62 -25.02 -11.19
N LEU A 125 0.54 -24.63 -10.52
CA LEU A 125 0.53 -24.58 -9.06
C LEU A 125 0.58 -26.01 -8.49
N ASP A 126 1.68 -26.35 -7.83
CA ASP A 126 1.85 -27.58 -7.05
C ASP A 126 2.02 -27.20 -5.58
N THR A 127 0.91 -27.22 -4.83
CA THR A 127 0.90 -26.84 -3.41
C THR A 127 -0.17 -27.61 -2.64
N ASN A 128 0.09 -27.82 -1.35
CA ASN A 128 -0.92 -28.25 -0.38
C ASN A 128 -1.46 -27.07 0.44
N SER A 129 -0.96 -25.86 0.19
CA SER A 129 -1.34 -24.64 0.92
C SER A 129 -2.69 -24.13 0.41
N LEU A 130 -3.63 -23.95 1.34
CA LEU A 130 -4.91 -23.29 1.04
C LEU A 130 -4.79 -21.78 1.25
N THR A 131 -5.23 -21.00 0.25
CA THR A 131 -5.15 -19.54 0.26
C THR A 131 -6.54 -18.90 0.29
N ALA A 132 -6.80 -18.04 1.27
CA ALA A 132 -8.01 -17.21 1.28
C ALA A 132 -7.80 -15.95 0.43
N ILE A 133 -8.64 -15.68 -0.55
CA ILE A 133 -8.73 -14.38 -1.22
C ILE A 133 -9.77 -13.55 -0.45
N VAL A 134 -9.28 -12.58 0.32
CA VAL A 134 -10.09 -11.81 1.26
C VAL A 134 -10.43 -10.45 0.67
N PHE A 135 -11.72 -10.15 0.53
CA PHE A 135 -12.27 -8.88 0.07
C PHE A 135 -12.97 -8.15 1.23
N PRO A 136 -12.32 -7.18 1.89
CA PRO A 136 -12.98 -6.22 2.75
C PRO A 136 -13.85 -5.28 1.93
N ILE A 137 -15.13 -5.20 2.30
CA ILE A 137 -16.14 -4.36 1.65
C ILE A 137 -16.73 -3.42 2.69
N ARG A 138 -16.94 -2.16 2.33
CA ARG A 138 -17.71 -1.15 3.04
C ARG A 138 -18.39 -0.19 2.03
N ASN A 139 -19.66 -0.45 1.75
CA ASN A 139 -20.53 0.40 0.91
C ASN A 139 -20.07 0.54 -0.56
N GLU A 140 -19.21 -0.33 -1.10
CA GLU A 140 -18.85 -0.33 -2.52
C GLU A 140 -19.92 -1.00 -3.39
N ASP A 141 -19.89 -0.71 -4.70
CA ASP A 141 -20.72 -1.41 -5.69
C ASP A 141 -20.31 -2.90 -5.75
N THR A 142 -21.04 -3.73 -5.02
CA THR A 142 -20.73 -5.15 -4.88
C THR A 142 -20.91 -5.91 -6.20
N SER A 143 -21.69 -5.38 -7.15
CA SER A 143 -21.78 -5.99 -8.49
C SER A 143 -20.43 -5.89 -9.21
N ARG A 144 -19.69 -4.78 -9.06
CA ARG A 144 -18.31 -4.66 -9.58
C ARG A 144 -17.33 -5.56 -8.84
N VAL A 145 -17.39 -5.58 -7.50
CA VAL A 145 -16.49 -6.42 -6.68
C VAL A 145 -16.64 -7.89 -7.06
N THR A 146 -17.89 -8.38 -7.14
CA THR A 146 -18.16 -9.78 -7.52
C THR A 146 -17.86 -10.09 -8.98
N ALA A 147 -17.98 -9.12 -9.90
CA ALA A 147 -17.53 -9.31 -11.29
C ALA A 147 -16.01 -9.48 -11.37
N GLY A 148 -15.25 -8.70 -10.60
CA GLY A 148 -13.80 -8.86 -10.48
C GLY A 148 -13.41 -10.21 -9.87
N ALA A 149 -14.07 -10.60 -8.78
CA ALA A 149 -13.86 -11.91 -8.15
C ALA A 149 -14.21 -13.09 -9.08
N GLN A 150 -15.26 -12.97 -9.89
CA GLN A 150 -15.61 -13.95 -10.92
C GLN A 150 -14.50 -14.08 -11.98
N ALA A 151 -13.96 -12.96 -12.47
CA ALA A 151 -12.88 -12.98 -13.44
C ALA A 151 -11.60 -13.64 -12.88
N ILE A 152 -11.28 -13.39 -11.61
CA ILE A 152 -10.17 -14.04 -10.90
C ILE A 152 -10.42 -15.55 -10.80
N HIS A 153 -11.61 -15.95 -10.34
CA HIS A 153 -11.99 -17.35 -10.22
C HIS A 153 -11.90 -18.08 -11.56
N ASP A 154 -12.43 -17.50 -12.64
CA ASP A 154 -12.45 -18.15 -13.95
C ASP A 154 -11.05 -18.31 -14.56
N GLN A 155 -10.14 -17.37 -14.31
CA GLN A 155 -8.73 -17.53 -14.66
C GLN A 155 -8.05 -18.61 -13.82
N LEU A 156 -8.28 -18.65 -12.50
CA LEU A 156 -7.75 -19.71 -11.64
C LEU A 156 -8.25 -21.10 -12.04
N MET A 157 -9.52 -21.22 -12.44
CA MET A 157 -10.09 -22.45 -12.98
C MET A 157 -9.40 -22.86 -14.28
N SER A 158 -9.21 -21.91 -15.20
CA SER A 158 -8.54 -22.15 -16.49
C SER A 158 -7.08 -22.56 -16.31
N ALA A 159 -6.41 -22.04 -15.28
CA ALA A 159 -5.05 -22.40 -14.88
C ALA A 159 -4.95 -23.71 -14.06
N GLY A 160 -6.08 -24.35 -13.73
CA GLY A 160 -6.12 -25.56 -12.89
C GLY A 160 -5.76 -25.33 -11.42
N ALA A 161 -5.75 -24.07 -10.96
CA ALA A 161 -5.29 -23.68 -9.62
C ALA A 161 -6.43 -23.38 -8.64
N ALA A 162 -7.69 -23.30 -9.10
CA ALA A 162 -8.83 -22.85 -8.29
C ALA A 162 -9.03 -23.63 -6.97
N ALA A 163 -8.68 -24.91 -6.91
CA ALA A 163 -8.81 -25.71 -5.69
C ALA A 163 -7.92 -25.23 -4.52
N ALA A 164 -6.86 -24.46 -4.80
CA ALA A 164 -5.99 -23.88 -3.79
C ALA A 164 -6.51 -22.53 -3.25
N PHE A 165 -7.62 -22.01 -3.76
CA PHE A 165 -8.14 -20.68 -3.41
C PHE A 165 -9.60 -20.73 -2.96
N GLU A 166 -9.91 -20.02 -1.87
CA GLU A 166 -11.29 -19.78 -1.41
C GLU A 166 -11.54 -18.28 -1.31
N PHE A 167 -12.72 -17.83 -1.72
CA PHE A 167 -13.10 -16.41 -1.73
C PHE A 167 -13.83 -16.06 -0.43
N PHE A 168 -13.43 -14.96 0.21
CA PHE A 168 -14.02 -14.53 1.47
C PHE A 168 -14.36 -13.03 1.43
N PHE A 169 -15.64 -12.72 1.37
CA PHE A 169 -16.16 -11.36 1.43
C PHE A 169 -16.46 -10.98 2.88
N ILE A 170 -15.71 -10.00 3.41
CA ILE A 170 -15.86 -9.53 4.78
C ILE A 170 -16.37 -8.09 4.79
N SER A 171 -17.60 -7.88 5.25
CA SER A 171 -18.31 -6.62 5.09
C SER A 171 -18.45 -5.81 6.37
N ASP A 172 -18.19 -4.51 6.23
CA ASP A 172 -18.45 -3.41 7.16
C ASP A 172 -19.58 -2.49 6.64
N THR A 173 -20.33 -2.91 5.63
CA THR A 173 -21.45 -2.15 5.06
C THR A 173 -22.53 -1.94 6.12
N THR A 174 -22.89 -0.67 6.36
CA THR A 174 -23.90 -0.30 7.38
C THR A 174 -25.22 0.17 6.78
N ASP A 175 -25.21 0.55 5.50
CA ASP A 175 -26.42 0.95 4.78
C ASP A 175 -27.26 -0.30 4.46
N PRO A 176 -28.53 -0.38 4.90
CA PRO A 176 -29.34 -1.58 4.71
C PRO A 176 -29.61 -1.93 3.24
N GLU A 177 -29.75 -0.95 2.36
CA GLU A 177 -30.01 -1.20 0.94
C GLU A 177 -28.75 -1.72 0.26
N LEU A 178 -27.59 -1.08 0.49
CA LEU A 178 -26.32 -1.59 -0.02
C LEU A 178 -26.00 -2.97 0.53
N ALA A 179 -26.34 -3.24 1.80
CA ALA A 179 -26.11 -4.54 2.42
C ALA A 179 -26.98 -5.65 1.79
N ARG A 180 -28.22 -5.32 1.38
CA ARG A 180 -29.10 -6.22 0.62
C ARG A 180 -28.57 -6.43 -0.80
N GLU A 181 -28.06 -5.40 -1.46
CA GLU A 181 -27.43 -5.52 -2.79
C GLU A 181 -26.18 -6.41 -2.74
N GLU A 182 -25.38 -6.27 -1.69
CA GLU A 182 -24.19 -7.06 -1.41
C GLU A 182 -24.53 -8.55 -1.25
N GLU A 183 -25.50 -8.89 -0.40
CA GLU A 183 -26.01 -10.26 -0.22
C GLU A 183 -26.50 -10.86 -1.55
N ASN A 184 -27.23 -10.09 -2.35
CA ASN A 184 -27.75 -10.53 -3.64
C ASN A 184 -26.65 -10.74 -4.69
N ALA A 185 -25.65 -9.86 -4.74
CA ALA A 185 -24.52 -9.99 -5.65
C ALA A 185 -23.69 -11.25 -5.35
N ILE A 186 -23.39 -11.49 -4.07
CA ILE A 186 -22.60 -12.67 -3.65
C ILE A 186 -23.40 -13.96 -3.83
N SER A 187 -24.71 -13.93 -3.55
CA SER A 187 -25.59 -15.07 -3.81
C SER A 187 -25.64 -15.44 -5.29
N ARG A 188 -25.66 -14.46 -6.20
CA ARG A 188 -25.56 -14.70 -7.64
C ARG A 188 -24.21 -15.30 -8.03
N PHE A 189 -23.11 -14.83 -7.44
CA PHE A 189 -21.79 -15.40 -7.68
C PHE A 189 -21.71 -16.87 -7.25
N ARG A 190 -22.18 -17.20 -6.04
CA ARG A 190 -22.29 -18.59 -5.55
C ARG A 190 -23.13 -19.47 -6.46
N ALA A 191 -24.30 -18.99 -6.88
CA ALA A 191 -25.19 -19.73 -7.77
C ALA A 191 -24.56 -19.99 -9.15
N ALA A 192 -23.76 -19.05 -9.65
CA ALA A 192 -23.05 -19.17 -10.92
C ALA A 192 -21.82 -20.09 -10.86
N ARG A 193 -21.27 -20.36 -9.67
CA ARG A 193 -20.08 -21.19 -9.44
C ARG A 193 -20.31 -22.16 -8.26
N PRO A 194 -21.21 -23.15 -8.38
CA PRO A 194 -21.63 -24.01 -7.26
C PRO A 194 -20.50 -24.88 -6.68
N HIS A 195 -19.39 -25.03 -7.40
CA HIS A 195 -18.21 -25.79 -6.96
C HIS A 195 -17.14 -24.91 -6.30
N ALA A 196 -17.31 -23.58 -6.31
CA ALA A 196 -16.37 -22.65 -5.72
C ALA A 196 -16.68 -22.41 -4.24
N SER A 197 -15.65 -22.40 -3.40
CA SER A 197 -15.75 -21.96 -2.01
C SER A 197 -15.85 -20.44 -1.96
N ILE A 198 -17.07 -19.91 -1.81
CA ILE A 198 -17.35 -18.48 -1.73
C ILE A 198 -18.09 -18.18 -0.42
N PHE A 199 -17.43 -17.43 0.46
CA PHE A 199 -17.91 -17.12 1.80
C PHE A 199 -18.22 -15.63 1.96
N TYR A 200 -19.18 -15.34 2.82
CA TYR A 200 -19.67 -13.99 3.08
C TYR A 200 -19.95 -13.82 4.57
N ARG A 201 -19.47 -12.70 5.12
CA ARG A 201 -19.81 -12.30 6.47
C ARG A 201 -19.87 -10.78 6.57
N ARG A 202 -21.01 -10.26 7.06
CA ARG A 202 -21.17 -8.86 7.46
C ARG A 202 -21.12 -8.70 8.97
N ARG A 203 -20.38 -7.68 9.45
CA ARG A 203 -20.33 -7.33 10.87
C ARG A 203 -21.50 -6.41 11.25
N THR A 204 -22.00 -6.58 12.46
CA THR A 204 -22.96 -5.64 13.08
C THR A 204 -22.25 -4.53 13.85
N GLN A 205 -21.02 -4.78 14.31
CA GLN A 205 -20.20 -3.83 15.06
C GLN A 205 -18.82 -3.69 14.39
N ASN A 206 -18.58 -2.54 13.75
CA ASN A 206 -17.44 -2.33 12.87
C ASN A 206 -16.24 -1.74 13.62
N HIS A 207 -15.79 -2.43 14.67
CA HIS A 207 -14.61 -2.02 15.43
C HIS A 207 -13.33 -2.17 14.58
N GLY A 208 -12.44 -1.17 14.64
CA GLY A 208 -11.15 -1.20 13.93
C GLY A 208 -11.20 -1.08 12.40
N ARG A 209 -12.36 -0.78 11.78
CA ARG A 209 -12.53 -0.63 10.31
C ARG A 209 -11.95 -1.85 9.55
N LYS A 210 -11.30 -1.64 8.40
CA LYS A 210 -10.64 -2.68 7.57
C LYS A 210 -9.72 -3.58 8.39
N ALA A 211 -8.81 -3.00 9.18
CA ALA A 211 -7.88 -3.75 10.03
C ALA A 211 -8.61 -4.67 11.02
N GLY A 212 -9.65 -4.16 11.68
CA GLY A 212 -10.47 -4.96 12.60
C GLY A 212 -11.28 -6.04 11.88
N ASN A 213 -11.74 -5.77 10.67
CA ASN A 213 -12.49 -6.73 9.86
C ASN A 213 -11.61 -7.93 9.45
N VAL A 214 -10.39 -7.64 8.98
CA VAL A 214 -9.34 -8.64 8.68
C VAL A 214 -8.90 -9.37 9.95
N SER A 215 -8.71 -8.67 11.06
CA SER A 215 -8.34 -9.28 12.34
C SER A 215 -9.39 -10.27 12.83
N GLU A 216 -10.67 -9.96 12.68
CA GLU A 216 -11.75 -10.90 13.02
C GLU A 216 -11.74 -12.11 12.08
N PHE A 217 -11.48 -11.92 10.79
CA PHE A 217 -11.31 -13.03 9.85
C PHE A 217 -10.19 -13.98 10.30
N VAL A 218 -9.02 -13.43 10.62
CA VAL A 218 -7.86 -14.21 11.10
C VAL A 218 -8.20 -14.96 12.40
N ARG A 219 -8.87 -14.30 13.35
CA ARG A 219 -9.24 -14.90 14.64
C ARG A 219 -10.25 -16.02 14.54
N ARG A 220 -11.17 -15.98 13.57
CA ARG A 220 -12.26 -16.95 13.43
C ARG A 220 -11.96 -18.08 12.45
N TRP A 221 -11.34 -17.76 11.32
CA TRP A 221 -11.11 -18.72 10.23
C TRP A 221 -9.64 -18.85 9.81
N GLY A 222 -8.73 -18.05 10.38
CA GLY A 222 -7.33 -18.01 9.94
C GLY A 222 -6.61 -19.36 10.05
N GLY A 223 -6.99 -20.22 10.99
CA GLY A 223 -6.38 -21.54 11.19
C GLY A 223 -6.69 -22.55 10.08
N ARG A 224 -7.59 -22.21 9.15
CA ARG A 224 -7.90 -23.00 7.96
C ARG A 224 -6.91 -22.75 6.81
N TYR A 225 -6.24 -21.60 6.81
CA TYR A 225 -5.49 -21.11 5.65
C TYR A 225 -4.01 -20.97 5.99
N GLU A 226 -3.14 -21.43 5.09
CA GLU A 226 -1.71 -21.13 5.20
C GLU A 226 -1.45 -19.67 4.81
N TYR A 227 -2.13 -19.21 3.76
CA TYR A 227 -2.01 -17.87 3.21
C TYR A 227 -3.35 -17.14 3.13
N MET A 228 -3.31 -15.82 3.25
CA MET A 228 -4.39 -14.95 2.80
C MET A 228 -3.84 -13.92 1.81
N ALA A 229 -4.52 -13.77 0.68
CA ALA A 229 -4.31 -12.67 -0.25
C ALA A 229 -5.36 -11.59 0.05
N VAL A 230 -4.91 -10.43 0.51
CA VAL A 230 -5.83 -9.32 0.88
C VAL A 230 -6.01 -8.41 -0.33
N PHE A 231 -7.27 -8.18 -0.70
CA PHE A 231 -7.68 -7.32 -1.80
C PHE A 231 -8.37 -6.08 -1.25
N ASP A 232 -8.40 -4.99 -2.00
CA ASP A 232 -9.42 -3.96 -1.88
C ASP A 232 -10.57 -4.24 -2.87
N ALA A 233 -11.69 -3.54 -2.72
CA ALA A 233 -12.89 -3.74 -3.53
C ALA A 233 -12.65 -3.52 -5.04
N ASP A 234 -11.65 -2.73 -5.40
CA ASP A 234 -11.22 -2.41 -6.78
C ASP A 234 -9.96 -3.16 -7.21
N SER A 235 -9.46 -4.08 -6.38
CA SER A 235 -8.27 -4.87 -6.67
C SER A 235 -8.55 -6.02 -7.62
N LEU A 236 -7.65 -6.22 -8.58
CA LEU A 236 -7.71 -7.28 -9.58
C LEU A 236 -6.33 -7.92 -9.73
N MET A 237 -6.29 -9.24 -9.76
CA MET A 237 -5.05 -9.98 -10.04
C MET A 237 -5.28 -11.10 -11.04
N THR A 238 -4.30 -11.35 -11.89
CA THR A 238 -4.31 -12.53 -12.78
C THR A 238 -4.06 -13.82 -11.99
N SER A 239 -4.43 -14.96 -12.56
CA SER A 239 -4.07 -16.27 -11.99
C SER A 239 -2.55 -16.41 -11.82
N ASP A 240 -1.77 -15.97 -12.81
CA ASP A 240 -0.31 -16.10 -12.80
C ASP A 240 0.30 -15.34 -11.61
N ALA A 241 -0.18 -14.12 -11.34
CA ALA A 241 0.27 -13.33 -10.19
C ALA A 241 -0.03 -14.04 -8.86
N LEU A 242 -1.24 -14.61 -8.71
CA LEU A 242 -1.65 -15.33 -7.51
C LEU A 242 -0.86 -16.64 -7.31
N ILE A 243 -0.65 -17.41 -8.39
CA ILE A 243 0.15 -18.63 -8.37
C ILE A 243 1.60 -18.32 -8.02
N GLU A 244 2.19 -17.28 -8.63
CA GLU A 244 3.57 -16.87 -8.34
C GLU A 244 3.74 -16.45 -6.88
N LEU A 245 2.76 -15.72 -6.32
CA LEU A 245 2.74 -15.34 -4.91
C LEU A 245 2.74 -16.57 -3.99
N VAL A 246 1.89 -17.56 -4.26
CA VAL A 246 1.83 -18.81 -3.47
C VAL A 246 3.14 -19.59 -3.59
N GLN A 247 3.64 -19.79 -4.82
CA GLN A 247 4.89 -20.52 -5.06
C GLN A 247 6.08 -19.86 -4.34
N ARG A 248 6.16 -18.52 -4.33
CA ARG A 248 7.20 -17.79 -3.60
C ARG A 248 7.06 -17.94 -2.08
N MET A 249 5.83 -17.96 -1.56
CA MET A 249 5.59 -18.18 -0.13
C MET A 249 5.97 -19.60 0.30
N ASP A 250 5.67 -20.61 -0.52
CA ASP A 250 6.06 -22.00 -0.28
C ASP A 250 7.59 -22.17 -0.34
N ALA A 251 8.25 -21.53 -1.31
CA ALA A 251 9.70 -21.56 -1.46
C ALA A 251 10.46 -20.76 -0.38
N GLN A 252 9.79 -19.82 0.29
CA GLN A 252 10.39 -18.96 1.32
C GLN A 252 9.64 -19.06 2.67
N PRO A 253 9.87 -20.12 3.46
CA PRO A 253 9.16 -20.35 4.72
C PRO A 253 9.32 -19.26 5.78
N ARG A 254 10.31 -18.36 5.64
CA ARG A 254 10.57 -17.24 6.57
C ARG A 254 9.97 -15.91 6.10
N THR A 255 9.24 -15.91 4.99
CA THR A 255 8.49 -14.75 4.50
C THR A 255 7.09 -14.75 5.09
N ALA A 256 6.74 -13.63 5.74
CA ALA A 256 5.40 -13.42 6.28
C ALA A 256 4.50 -12.66 5.32
N LEU A 257 5.07 -11.83 4.43
CA LEU A 257 4.32 -10.96 3.55
C LEU A 257 5.09 -10.71 2.25
N ILE A 258 4.43 -10.86 1.11
CA ILE A 258 4.90 -10.41 -0.20
C ILE A 258 3.91 -9.40 -0.75
N GLN A 259 4.35 -8.16 -0.90
CA GLN A 259 3.60 -7.04 -1.43
C GLN A 259 3.93 -6.85 -2.91
N THR A 260 2.93 -6.91 -3.79
CA THR A 260 3.11 -6.52 -5.19
C THR A 260 3.04 -5.01 -5.35
N VAL A 261 3.45 -4.48 -6.52
CA VAL A 261 3.26 -3.07 -6.87
C VAL A 261 2.13 -2.99 -7.91
N PRO A 262 0.88 -2.68 -7.50
CA PRO A 262 -0.26 -2.70 -8.41
C PRO A 262 -0.13 -1.64 -9.50
N SER A 263 -0.56 -1.99 -10.70
CA SER A 263 -0.69 -1.06 -11.82
C SER A 263 -2.10 -0.48 -11.87
N LEU A 264 -2.20 0.84 -12.00
CA LEU A 264 -3.49 1.49 -12.22
C LEU A 264 -4.10 1.05 -13.56
N VAL A 265 -5.38 0.66 -13.51
CA VAL A 265 -6.20 0.29 -14.67
C VAL A 265 -7.53 1.04 -14.67
N ASN A 266 -8.28 0.90 -15.76
CA ASN A 266 -9.64 1.43 -15.91
C ASN A 266 -9.80 2.94 -15.62
N ALA A 267 -8.76 3.73 -15.94
CA ALA A 267 -8.79 5.17 -15.76
C ALA A 267 -9.63 5.85 -16.85
N GLN A 268 -10.82 6.33 -16.50
CA GLN A 268 -11.78 6.94 -17.45
C GLN A 268 -11.75 8.48 -17.48
N THR A 269 -11.17 9.14 -16.47
CA THR A 269 -11.12 10.61 -16.37
C THR A 269 -9.71 11.15 -16.63
N MET A 270 -9.58 12.44 -16.91
CA MET A 270 -8.26 13.08 -17.06
C MET A 270 -7.40 12.92 -15.80
N MET A 271 -8.01 13.05 -14.62
CA MET A 271 -7.33 12.89 -13.34
C MET A 271 -6.85 11.45 -13.11
N ALA A 272 -7.70 10.45 -13.37
CA ALA A 272 -7.29 9.07 -13.24
C ALA A 272 -6.23 8.69 -14.29
N ARG A 273 -6.34 9.21 -15.51
CA ARG A 273 -5.39 8.93 -16.60
C ARG A 273 -4.03 9.55 -16.35
N SER A 274 -3.95 10.72 -15.71
CA SER A 274 -2.66 11.33 -15.34
C SER A 274 -1.96 10.50 -14.26
N GLN A 275 -2.69 10.02 -13.24
CA GLN A 275 -2.16 9.10 -12.23
C GLN A 275 -1.72 7.77 -12.85
N GLN A 276 -2.54 7.19 -13.73
CA GLN A 276 -2.20 5.96 -14.44
C GLN A 276 -0.94 6.14 -15.30
N PHE A 277 -0.83 7.24 -16.04
CA PHE A 277 0.37 7.54 -16.82
C PHE A 277 1.61 7.64 -15.93
N ALA A 278 1.52 8.40 -14.83
CA ALA A 278 2.60 8.52 -13.86
C ALA A 278 3.07 7.15 -13.33
N MET A 279 2.13 6.32 -12.88
CA MET A 279 2.44 4.97 -12.38
C MET A 279 3.04 4.06 -13.46
N ARG A 280 2.58 4.15 -14.70
CA ARG A 280 3.15 3.38 -15.83
C ARG A 280 4.51 3.90 -16.27
N ALA A 281 4.75 5.20 -16.23
CA ALA A 281 5.98 5.83 -16.70
C ALA A 281 7.17 5.58 -15.77
N TYR A 282 6.95 5.70 -14.45
CA TYR A 282 8.06 5.62 -13.49
C TYR A 282 7.76 4.76 -12.25
N GLY A 283 6.55 4.22 -12.10
CA GLY A 283 6.18 3.39 -10.95
C GLY A 283 7.04 2.14 -10.82
N GLN A 284 7.32 1.45 -11.92
CA GLN A 284 8.16 0.25 -11.89
C GLN A 284 9.63 0.56 -11.59
N ILE A 285 10.13 1.70 -12.09
CA ILE A 285 11.47 2.20 -11.78
C ILE A 285 11.58 2.45 -10.27
N PHE A 286 10.64 3.23 -9.72
CA PHE A 286 10.64 3.54 -8.30
C PHE A 286 10.44 2.30 -7.42
N GLY A 287 9.47 1.44 -7.77
CA GLY A 287 9.17 0.19 -7.06
C GLY A 287 10.34 -0.78 -7.04
N THR A 288 11.08 -0.91 -8.15
CA THR A 288 12.31 -1.73 -8.23
C THR A 288 13.39 -1.19 -7.29
N GLY A 289 13.61 0.13 -7.29
CA GLY A 289 14.56 0.75 -6.38
C GLY A 289 14.17 0.57 -4.91
N LEU A 290 12.88 0.76 -4.61
CA LEU A 290 12.30 0.60 -3.28
C LEU A 290 12.51 -0.83 -2.77
N ALA A 291 12.10 -1.84 -3.55
CA ALA A 291 12.30 -3.24 -3.21
C ALA A 291 13.78 -3.58 -2.97
N TRP A 292 14.67 -3.05 -3.81
CA TRP A 292 16.10 -3.31 -3.69
C TRP A 292 16.68 -2.79 -2.38
N TRP A 293 16.44 -1.52 -2.00
CA TRP A 293 17.02 -0.99 -0.77
C TRP A 293 16.31 -1.48 0.48
N SER A 294 15.02 -1.84 0.39
CA SER A 294 14.27 -2.38 1.52
C SER A 294 14.67 -3.83 1.87
N GLY A 295 15.11 -4.62 0.88
CA GLY A 295 15.47 -6.03 1.12
C GLY A 295 14.32 -6.80 1.77
N GLY A 296 14.61 -7.53 2.85
CA GLY A 296 13.59 -8.26 3.63
C GLY A 296 12.84 -7.42 4.67
N ALA A 297 13.02 -6.10 4.67
CA ALA A 297 12.33 -5.14 5.51
C ALA A 297 11.46 -4.18 4.68
N GLY A 298 10.76 -4.73 3.69
CA GLY A 298 9.76 -4.04 2.88
C GLY A 298 8.57 -3.53 3.67
N ASN A 299 7.54 -3.10 2.93
CA ASN A 299 6.35 -2.47 3.46
C ASN A 299 5.08 -3.19 2.96
N PHE A 300 3.95 -2.88 3.61
CA PHE A 300 2.62 -3.34 3.24
C PHE A 300 1.73 -2.12 2.99
N TRP A 301 0.93 -2.16 1.93
CA TRP A 301 -0.01 -1.10 1.54
C TRP A 301 -1.48 -1.50 1.69
N GLY A 302 -1.74 -2.61 2.40
CA GLY A 302 -3.09 -3.01 2.79
C GLY A 302 -3.82 -3.92 1.80
N HIS A 303 -3.34 -4.08 0.56
CA HIS A 303 -3.94 -4.92 -0.46
C HIS A 303 -2.94 -5.37 -1.55
N ASN A 304 -3.37 -6.23 -2.46
CA ASN A 304 -2.57 -6.86 -3.52
C ASN A 304 -1.28 -7.51 -2.96
N ALA A 305 -1.44 -8.16 -1.81
CA ALA A 305 -0.37 -8.81 -1.09
C ALA A 305 -0.83 -10.17 -0.58
N ILE A 306 0.09 -11.14 -0.55
CA ILE A 306 -0.10 -12.43 0.11
C ILE A 306 0.58 -12.41 1.47
N ILE A 307 -0.08 -13.00 2.46
CA ILE A 307 0.31 -12.95 3.87
C ILE A 307 0.26 -14.37 4.45
N ARG A 308 1.31 -14.78 5.16
CA ARG A 308 1.31 -16.01 5.97
C ARG A 308 0.44 -15.80 7.20
N VAL A 309 -0.68 -16.52 7.27
CA VAL A 309 -1.72 -16.26 8.27
C VAL A 309 -1.21 -16.52 9.68
N SER A 310 -0.43 -17.58 9.88
CA SER A 310 0.16 -17.93 11.17
C SER A 310 1.10 -16.84 11.72
N ALA A 311 1.97 -16.28 10.86
CA ALA A 311 2.88 -15.20 11.23
C ALA A 311 2.11 -13.90 11.54
N PHE A 312 1.12 -13.57 10.71
CA PHE A 312 0.28 -12.38 10.89
C PHE A 312 -0.54 -12.47 12.18
N ALA A 313 -1.16 -13.62 12.45
CA ALA A 313 -1.89 -13.85 13.70
C ALA A 313 -0.97 -13.67 14.91
N ALA A 314 0.20 -14.30 14.92
CA ALA A 314 1.11 -14.26 16.06
C ALA A 314 1.71 -12.88 16.34
N HIS A 315 1.90 -12.04 15.31
CA HIS A 315 2.78 -10.87 15.40
C HIS A 315 2.23 -9.57 14.84
N ALA A 316 1.10 -9.54 14.14
CA ALA A 316 0.57 -8.33 13.51
C ALA A 316 -0.65 -7.72 14.25
N GLY A 317 -0.94 -8.18 15.48
CA GLY A 317 -1.99 -7.55 16.30
C GLY A 317 -1.68 -6.08 16.62
N LEU A 318 -2.47 -5.15 16.09
CA LEU A 318 -2.19 -3.72 16.17
C LEU A 318 -2.34 -3.14 17.58
N PRO A 319 -1.34 -2.37 18.08
CA PRO A 319 -1.49 -1.60 19.31
C PRO A 319 -2.48 -0.44 19.12
N ASP A 320 -3.10 -0.03 20.22
CA ASP A 320 -3.73 1.29 20.29
C ASP A 320 -2.68 2.35 20.63
N LEU A 321 -2.74 3.50 19.94
CA LEU A 321 -1.83 4.62 20.20
C LEU A 321 -2.27 5.41 21.43
N PRO A 322 -1.35 5.77 22.34
CA PRO A 322 -1.68 6.54 23.53
C PRO A 322 -2.15 7.96 23.18
N GLY A 323 -3.05 8.49 24.02
CA GLY A 323 -3.55 9.86 23.95
C GLY A 323 -4.94 9.99 23.29
N LYS A 324 -5.50 11.21 23.33
CA LYS A 324 -6.79 11.57 22.74
C LYS A 324 -6.60 12.35 21.43
N GLY A 325 -7.60 12.35 20.56
CA GLY A 325 -7.61 13.15 19.33
C GLY A 325 -7.01 12.45 18.10
N PRO A 326 -6.82 13.17 16.98
CA PRO A 326 -6.60 12.57 15.66
C PRO A 326 -5.27 11.80 15.55
N LEU A 327 -4.33 12.03 16.46
CA LEU A 327 -3.03 11.36 16.52
C LEU A 327 -3.00 10.15 17.49
N GLY A 328 -4.09 9.86 18.21
CA GLY A 328 -4.20 8.73 19.16
C GLY A 328 -5.29 7.73 18.77
N GLY A 329 -5.46 6.68 19.57
CA GLY A 329 -6.45 5.64 19.33
C GLY A 329 -6.04 4.63 18.27
N HIS A 330 -7.02 4.09 17.54
CA HIS A 330 -6.75 3.09 16.51
C HIS A 330 -5.88 3.66 15.38
N ILE A 331 -4.95 2.82 14.93
CA ILE A 331 -4.06 3.12 13.81
C ILE A 331 -4.87 3.03 12.52
N LEU A 332 -4.96 4.13 11.78
CA LEU A 332 -5.71 4.19 10.52
C LEU A 332 -4.94 3.56 9.36
N SER A 333 -3.64 3.88 9.25
CA SER A 333 -2.71 3.31 8.27
C SER A 333 -2.03 2.08 8.87
N HIS A 334 -2.85 1.07 9.18
CA HIS A 334 -2.44 -0.12 9.90
C HIS A 334 -1.34 -0.95 9.23
N ASP A 335 -1.38 -0.95 7.90
CA ASP A 335 -0.55 -1.72 6.99
C ASP A 335 0.96 -1.52 7.21
N PHE A 336 1.43 -0.27 7.31
CA PHE A 336 2.85 0.02 7.59
C PHE A 336 3.28 -0.53 8.95
N VAL A 337 2.37 -0.50 9.92
CA VAL A 337 2.65 -0.94 11.29
C VAL A 337 2.65 -2.46 11.36
N GLU A 338 1.73 -3.14 10.68
CA GLU A 338 1.72 -4.60 10.56
C GLU A 338 3.01 -5.13 9.92
N ALA A 339 3.48 -4.50 8.83
CA ALA A 339 4.77 -4.82 8.22
C ALA A 339 5.95 -4.62 9.20
N ALA A 340 5.98 -3.49 9.92
CA ALA A 340 7.02 -3.22 10.91
C ALA A 340 7.00 -4.20 12.09
N LEU A 341 5.80 -4.64 12.53
CA LEU A 341 5.62 -5.62 13.59
C LEU A 341 6.09 -7.03 13.16
N LEU A 342 5.73 -7.47 11.94
CA LEU A 342 6.23 -8.72 11.36
C LEU A 342 7.77 -8.69 11.27
N ARG A 343 8.33 -7.58 10.77
CA ARG A 343 9.79 -7.43 10.68
C ARG A 343 10.46 -7.42 12.05
N ARG A 344 9.83 -6.80 13.06
CA ARG A 344 10.32 -6.83 14.44
C ARG A 344 10.35 -8.25 15.01
N ALA A 345 9.38 -9.08 14.64
CA ALA A 345 9.33 -10.50 15.02
C ALA A 345 10.31 -11.39 14.22
N GLY A 346 11.11 -10.82 13.32
CA GLY A 346 12.17 -11.52 12.59
C GLY A 346 11.74 -12.04 11.23
N TRP A 347 10.47 -11.91 10.86
CA TRP A 347 9.94 -12.32 9.56
C TRP A 347 10.43 -11.41 8.43
N ARG A 348 10.55 -11.99 7.24
CA ARG A 348 10.80 -11.25 6.02
C ARG A 348 9.50 -10.62 5.51
N VAL A 349 9.58 -9.35 5.13
CA VAL A 349 8.54 -8.59 4.43
C VAL A 349 9.15 -8.18 3.09
N GLU A 350 8.58 -8.67 2.00
CA GLU A 350 9.11 -8.50 0.65
C GLU A 350 8.22 -7.57 -0.18
N ILE A 351 8.85 -6.70 -0.97
CA ILE A 351 8.17 -6.00 -2.06
C ILE A 351 8.64 -6.66 -3.35
N ALA A 352 7.70 -7.13 -4.16
CA ALA A 352 7.95 -7.87 -5.39
C ALA A 352 7.42 -7.06 -6.60
N PRO A 353 8.12 -5.99 -7.01
CA PRO A 353 7.70 -5.14 -8.13
C PRO A 353 7.71 -5.89 -9.45
N GLU A 354 8.50 -6.95 -9.56
CA GLU A 354 8.48 -7.80 -10.72
C GLU A 354 7.17 -8.60 -10.85
N ILE A 355 6.38 -8.89 -9.81
CA ILE A 355 5.14 -9.65 -10.03
C ILE A 355 4.17 -8.79 -10.87
N GLU A 356 3.92 -9.24 -12.10
CA GLU A 356 3.01 -8.58 -13.05
C GLU A 356 1.59 -9.11 -12.86
N GLY A 357 0.60 -8.47 -13.48
CA GLY A 357 -0.78 -8.92 -13.38
C GLY A 357 -1.44 -8.59 -12.04
N SER A 358 -0.93 -7.58 -11.33
CA SER A 358 -1.53 -6.98 -10.13
C SER A 358 -2.04 -5.58 -10.47
N TYR A 359 -3.32 -5.32 -10.20
CA TYR A 359 -4.03 -4.13 -10.65
C TYR A 359 -4.92 -3.54 -9.57
N GLU A 360 -5.15 -2.23 -9.68
CA GLU A 360 -6.08 -1.45 -8.85
C GLU A 360 -6.65 -0.28 -9.68
N GLU A 361 -7.65 0.42 -9.15
CA GLU A 361 -8.22 1.62 -9.78
C GLU A 361 -7.75 2.90 -9.08
N SER A 362 -7.79 4.01 -9.82
CA SER A 362 -7.49 5.34 -9.28
C SER A 362 -8.79 6.07 -8.97
N PRO A 363 -8.83 6.94 -7.93
CA PRO A 363 -9.92 7.87 -7.73
C PRO A 363 -10.23 8.64 -9.03
N PRO A 364 -11.50 8.71 -9.46
CA PRO A 364 -11.85 9.26 -10.76
C PRO A 364 -11.83 10.79 -10.76
N THR A 365 -12.11 11.46 -9.65
CA THR A 365 -12.14 12.92 -9.60
C THR A 365 -11.10 13.49 -8.62
N LEU A 366 -10.85 14.80 -8.70
CA LEU A 366 -10.00 15.49 -7.74
C LEU A 366 -10.61 15.45 -6.33
N ASP A 367 -11.94 15.55 -6.21
CA ASP A 367 -12.63 15.50 -4.93
C ASP A 367 -12.47 14.12 -4.27
N ASP A 368 -12.58 13.05 -5.06
CA ASP A 368 -12.33 11.68 -4.59
C ASP A 368 -10.89 11.49 -4.14
N LEU A 369 -9.93 12.05 -4.91
CA LEU A 369 -8.52 12.01 -4.57
C LEU A 369 -8.24 12.75 -3.25
N VAL A 370 -8.77 13.97 -3.07
CA VAL A 370 -8.61 14.75 -1.83
C VAL A 370 -9.26 14.06 -0.64
N ALA A 371 -10.43 13.45 -0.83
CA ALA A 371 -11.12 12.68 0.23
C ALA A 371 -10.31 11.45 0.67
N ARG A 372 -9.67 10.75 -0.29
CA ARG A 372 -8.74 9.65 -0.01
C ARG A 372 -7.50 10.16 0.72
N ASP A 373 -6.86 11.19 0.18
CA ASP A 373 -5.63 11.77 0.72
C ASP A 373 -5.81 12.30 2.13
N ARG A 374 -6.96 12.90 2.47
CA ARG A 374 -7.24 13.36 3.83
C ARG A 374 -7.20 12.21 4.86
N ARG A 375 -7.74 11.04 4.51
CA ARG A 375 -7.73 9.86 5.40
C ARG A 375 -6.31 9.32 5.56
N TRP A 376 -5.58 9.24 4.46
CA TRP A 376 -4.19 8.79 4.45
C TRP A 376 -3.26 9.78 5.18
N ALA A 377 -3.47 11.09 5.04
CA ALA A 377 -2.73 12.12 5.76
C ALA A 377 -2.88 11.97 7.27
N GLN A 378 -4.12 11.79 7.74
CA GLN A 378 -4.37 11.57 9.16
C GLN A 378 -3.66 10.31 9.67
N GLY A 379 -3.79 9.19 8.96
CA GLY A 379 -3.15 7.93 9.35
C GLY A 379 -1.63 7.99 9.35
N ASN A 380 -1.03 8.57 8.32
CA ASN A 380 0.43 8.72 8.24
C ASN A 380 0.98 9.65 9.31
N LEU A 381 0.28 10.75 9.64
CA LEU A 381 0.70 11.64 10.72
C LEU A 381 0.58 11.00 12.12
N GLN A 382 -0.34 10.03 12.32
CA GLN A 382 -0.36 9.22 13.56
C GLN A 382 0.98 8.49 13.76
N HIS A 383 1.65 8.09 12.69
CA HIS A 383 2.89 7.32 12.76
C HIS A 383 4.10 8.11 13.30
N LEU A 384 4.00 9.42 13.47
CA LEU A 384 5.01 10.21 14.21
C LEU A 384 5.27 9.63 15.61
N LYS A 385 4.23 9.08 16.26
CA LYS A 385 4.34 8.42 17.57
C LYS A 385 5.08 7.08 17.53
N LEU A 386 5.24 6.49 16.35
CA LEU A 386 5.85 5.18 16.13
C LEU A 386 7.32 5.26 15.74
N LEU A 387 7.80 6.42 15.24
CA LEU A 387 9.20 6.60 14.83
C LEU A 387 10.20 6.28 15.95
N GLY A 388 9.87 6.68 17.18
CA GLY A 388 10.68 6.42 18.39
C GLY A 388 10.49 5.04 19.02
N ALA A 389 9.61 4.19 18.48
CA ALA A 389 9.30 2.89 19.08
C ALA A 389 10.53 1.96 19.06
N ARG A 390 10.78 1.26 20.17
CA ARG A 390 11.90 0.32 20.30
C ARG A 390 11.60 -0.97 19.53
N GLY A 391 12.63 -1.52 18.89
CA GLY A 391 12.56 -2.80 18.19
C GLY A 391 12.22 -2.74 16.71
N PHE A 392 11.74 -1.61 16.19
CA PHE A 392 11.57 -1.47 14.74
C PHE A 392 12.90 -1.45 14.00
N ASP A 393 12.89 -2.11 12.84
CA ASP A 393 14.01 -2.09 11.90
C ASP A 393 14.24 -0.66 11.37
N PRO A 394 15.50 -0.21 11.19
CA PRO A 394 15.77 1.10 10.59
C PRO A 394 15.09 1.32 9.23
N VAL A 395 14.97 0.29 8.38
CA VAL A 395 14.28 0.35 7.09
C VAL A 395 12.77 0.46 7.28
N SER A 396 12.17 -0.27 8.22
CA SER A 396 10.76 -0.08 8.58
C SER A 396 10.49 1.34 9.10
N ARG A 397 11.42 1.92 9.88
CA ARG A 397 11.32 3.33 10.29
C ARG A 397 11.42 4.28 9.11
N ALA A 398 12.27 3.98 8.13
CA ALA A 398 12.36 4.77 6.91
C ALA A 398 11.05 4.74 6.13
N HIS A 399 10.39 3.58 5.99
CA HIS A 399 9.05 3.50 5.39
C HIS A 399 8.01 4.32 6.15
N ILE A 400 7.97 4.21 7.47
CA ILE A 400 7.07 5.01 8.32
C ILE A 400 7.34 6.52 8.16
N LEU A 401 8.61 6.93 8.17
CA LEU A 401 9.01 8.32 7.96
C LEU A 401 8.63 8.80 6.56
N SER A 402 8.78 7.95 5.55
CA SER A 402 8.36 8.27 4.18
C SER A 402 6.86 8.53 4.08
N GLY A 403 6.04 7.75 4.80
CA GLY A 403 4.60 8.00 4.91
C GLY A 403 4.28 9.36 5.53
N VAL A 404 4.97 9.73 6.62
CA VAL A 404 4.86 11.07 7.24
C VAL A 404 5.30 12.17 6.27
N MET A 405 6.45 12.01 5.63
CA MET A 405 7.03 12.99 4.72
C MET A 405 6.20 13.19 3.44
N GLY A 406 5.44 12.18 3.01
CA GLY A 406 4.46 12.30 1.93
C GLY A 406 3.46 13.44 2.15
N TYR A 407 3.15 13.79 3.40
CA TYR A 407 2.24 14.89 3.75
C TYR A 407 2.96 16.09 4.36
N ALA A 408 3.98 15.87 5.19
CA ALA A 408 4.74 16.97 5.80
C ALA A 408 5.53 17.79 4.76
N SER A 409 5.93 17.18 3.64
CA SER A 409 6.63 17.86 2.54
C SER A 409 5.82 19.03 1.96
N ALA A 410 4.50 18.90 1.82
CA ALA A 410 3.66 19.99 1.32
C ALA A 410 3.74 21.24 2.21
N LEU A 411 3.80 21.05 3.54
CA LEU A 411 3.97 22.14 4.49
C LEU A 411 5.35 22.79 4.36
N LEU A 412 6.42 21.99 4.19
CA LEU A 412 7.77 22.49 4.01
C LEU A 412 7.91 23.33 2.73
N TRP A 413 7.31 22.89 1.62
CA TRP A 413 7.26 23.66 0.38
C TRP A 413 6.48 24.96 0.53
N PHE A 414 5.32 24.91 1.17
CA PHE A 414 4.51 26.09 1.43
C PHE A 414 5.26 27.11 2.30
N SER A 415 5.92 26.65 3.37
CA SER A 415 6.76 27.51 4.21
C SER A 415 7.91 28.14 3.42
N LEU A 416 8.56 27.38 2.53
CA LEU A 416 9.61 27.92 1.67
C LEU A 416 9.07 29.02 0.73
N ILE A 417 7.89 28.83 0.14
CA ILE A 417 7.23 29.83 -0.71
C ILE A 417 6.95 31.10 0.10
N LEU A 418 6.41 30.99 1.31
CA LEU A 418 6.13 32.15 2.16
C LEU A 418 7.39 32.92 2.55
N VAL A 419 8.45 32.21 2.95
CA VAL A 419 9.75 32.81 3.26
C VAL A 419 10.33 33.50 2.03
N SER A 420 10.27 32.86 0.86
CA SER A 420 10.78 33.42 -0.40
C SER A 420 10.00 34.66 -0.83
N ALA A 421 8.67 34.64 -0.73
CA ALA A 421 7.83 35.79 -1.02
C ALA A 421 8.12 36.96 -0.05
N THR A 422 8.34 36.65 1.22
CA THR A 422 8.70 37.66 2.24
C THR A 422 10.07 38.28 1.92
N LEU A 423 11.06 37.47 1.56
CA LEU A 423 12.38 37.96 1.14
C LEU A 423 12.28 38.87 -0.09
N ALA A 424 11.48 38.48 -1.10
CA ALA A 424 11.28 39.27 -2.32
C ALA A 424 10.61 40.63 -2.05
N ILE A 425 9.76 40.73 -1.03
CA ILE A 425 9.12 41.99 -0.62
C ILE A 425 10.11 42.87 0.17
N LEU A 426 10.88 42.27 1.07
CA LEU A 426 11.80 43.00 1.96
C LEU A 426 13.09 43.43 1.29
N ILE A 427 13.55 42.69 0.29
CA ILE A 427 14.75 42.97 -0.50
C ILE A 427 14.27 43.33 -1.91
N PRO A 428 13.85 44.58 -2.15
CA PRO A 428 13.50 45.02 -3.50
C PRO A 428 14.71 44.83 -4.43
N PRO A 429 14.49 44.51 -5.71
CA PRO A 429 15.59 44.37 -6.65
C PRO A 429 16.42 45.65 -6.62
N VAL A 430 17.72 45.53 -6.36
CA VAL A 430 18.66 46.63 -6.53
C VAL A 430 18.42 47.17 -7.94
N ALA A 431 17.92 48.41 -8.03
CA ALA A 431 17.70 49.06 -9.31
C ALA A 431 18.98 48.91 -10.12
N ALA A 432 18.86 48.38 -11.34
CA ALA A 432 19.94 48.33 -12.32
C ALA A 432 20.28 49.76 -12.76
N ASN A 433 20.80 50.58 -11.86
CA ASN A 433 21.29 51.93 -12.10
C ASN A 433 22.78 51.93 -11.76
N GLY A 434 23.61 51.63 -12.75
CA GLY A 434 25.04 51.63 -12.52
C GLY A 434 25.97 51.31 -13.68
N ILE A 435 25.54 51.35 -14.95
CA ILE A 435 26.50 51.38 -16.08
C ILE A 435 25.92 52.26 -17.19
N GLY A 436 26.42 53.50 -17.29
CA GLY A 436 26.02 54.43 -18.35
C GLY A 436 26.41 55.89 -18.13
N GLY A 437 27.32 56.19 -17.21
CA GLY A 437 27.96 57.49 -17.10
C GLY A 437 29.45 57.36 -17.41
N ASN A 438 29.84 57.51 -18.68
CA ASN A 438 31.18 57.99 -18.96
C ASN A 438 31.18 58.93 -20.17
N ARG A 439 31.75 60.10 -19.92
CA ARG A 439 32.06 61.18 -20.87
C ARG A 439 32.83 60.64 -22.08
N ARG A 440 32.49 61.16 -23.26
CA ARG A 440 33.49 61.42 -24.31
C ARG A 440 33.24 62.81 -24.86
N ASP A 441 34.12 63.72 -24.44
CA ASP A 441 34.64 64.79 -25.28
C ASP A 441 35.27 64.19 -26.57
N GLN A 442 35.37 65.02 -27.63
CA GLN A 442 35.72 64.76 -29.06
C GLN A 442 34.44 64.65 -29.91
N ASP A 443 34.06 65.61 -30.76
CA ASP A 443 34.76 66.72 -31.44
C ASP A 443 33.90 68.00 -31.54
#